data_AF-L7LC23-F1
#
_entry.id   AF-L7LC23-F1
#
_cell.length_a   1.000
_cell.length_b   1.000
_cell.length_c   1.000
_cell.angle_alpha   90.00
_cell.angle_beta   90.00
_cell.angle_gamma   90.00
#
_symmetry.space_group_name_H-M   'P 1'
#
loop_
_entity.id
_entity.type
_entity.pdbx_description
1 polymer ?
#
loop_
_entity_poly.entity_id
_entity_poly.type
_entity_poly.pdbx_seq_one_letter_code
_entity_poly.pdbx_strand_id
1 'polypeptide(L)'
;MHTEMYDDPDPAEPGDGPGGQVFDASAIVAGLTVFELLALQDAAETRLQASAETALALSDDNALLDVLETRETTSRRREIFNSVLYTEVSDRRVYNLAGHHTTHQLYACGLRLGSGEAQRRRIVAESTAPL
;
A
#
# COMPACT_ATOMS: atom_id res chain seq x y z
N MET A 1 -28.21 -49.16 -29.62
CA MET A 1 -27.10 -48.23 -29.92
C MET A 1 -27.11 -47.22 -28.80
N HIS A 2 -26.07 -47.23 -27.96
CA HIS A 2 -26.00 -46.55 -26.66
C HIS A 2 -26.09 -45.03 -26.78
N THR A 3 -26.93 -44.41 -25.96
CA THR A 3 -26.82 -42.98 -25.61
C THR A 3 -25.99 -42.93 -24.33
N GLU A 4 -24.76 -42.44 -24.41
CA GLU A 4 -23.95 -42.10 -23.24
C GLU A 4 -24.60 -40.89 -22.55
N MET A 5 -25.12 -41.11 -21.35
CA MET A 5 -25.42 -40.04 -20.40
C MET A 5 -24.07 -39.59 -19.81
N TYR A 6 -23.63 -38.39 -20.15
CA TYR A 6 -22.59 -37.69 -19.39
C TYR A 6 -23.20 -37.33 -18.04
N ASP A 7 -22.78 -38.02 -16.97
CA ASP A 7 -22.92 -37.52 -15.61
C ASP A 7 -21.96 -36.33 -15.49
N ASP A 8 -22.52 -35.12 -15.54
CA ASP A 8 -21.82 -33.88 -15.24
C ASP A 8 -21.44 -33.92 -13.75
N PRO A 9 -20.14 -33.83 -13.36
CA PRO A 9 -19.81 -33.77 -11.95
C PRO A 9 -20.38 -32.47 -11.36
N ASP A 10 -21.23 -32.62 -10.35
CA ASP A 10 -21.71 -31.56 -9.47
C ASP A 10 -20.57 -30.59 -9.16
N PRO A 11 -20.68 -29.27 -9.45
CA PRO A 11 -19.61 -28.33 -9.17
C PRO A 11 -19.27 -28.45 -7.69
N ALA A 12 -18.05 -28.91 -7.40
CA ALA A 12 -17.53 -29.02 -6.06
C ALA A 12 -17.91 -27.74 -5.30
N GLU A 13 -18.79 -27.87 -4.30
CA GLU A 13 -19.07 -26.76 -3.40
C GLU A 13 -17.72 -26.23 -2.91
N PRO A 14 -17.51 -24.91 -2.86
CA PRO A 14 -16.28 -24.34 -2.37
C PRO A 14 -16.12 -24.77 -0.92
N GLY A 15 -15.39 -25.86 -0.73
CA GLY A 15 -15.06 -26.40 0.57
C GLY A 15 -14.30 -25.32 1.32
N ASP A 16 -14.87 -24.90 2.43
CA ASP A 16 -14.15 -24.23 3.51
C ASP A 16 -12.89 -25.06 3.80
N GLY A 17 -11.77 -24.59 3.23
CA GLY A 17 -10.44 -25.06 3.58
C GLY A 17 -10.22 -24.91 5.09
N PRO A 18 -9.29 -25.68 5.67
CA PRO A 18 -9.17 -25.83 7.11
C PRO A 18 -9.04 -24.45 7.77
N GLY A 19 -10.04 -24.10 8.59
CA GLY A 19 -10.24 -22.84 9.29
C GLY A 19 -8.98 -22.00 9.46
N GLY A 20 -8.66 -21.22 8.42
CA GLY A 20 -7.70 -20.15 8.53
C GLY A 20 -8.35 -19.12 9.42
N GLN A 21 -7.86 -18.98 10.66
CA GLN A 21 -8.26 -17.91 11.54
C GLN A 21 -8.29 -16.62 10.73
N VAL A 22 -9.49 -16.03 10.54
CA VAL A 22 -9.63 -14.77 9.81
C VAL A 22 -8.72 -13.77 10.50
N PHE A 23 -7.68 -13.32 9.79
CA PHE A 23 -6.77 -12.32 10.32
C PHE A 23 -7.50 -10.99 10.39
N ASP A 24 -8.08 -10.69 11.56
CA ASP A 24 -8.74 -9.42 11.82
C ASP A 24 -7.70 -8.36 12.21
N ALA A 25 -7.05 -7.80 11.19
CA ALA A 25 -6.09 -6.72 11.35
C ALA A 25 -6.70 -5.52 12.11
N SER A 26 -7.98 -5.22 11.87
CA SER A 26 -8.69 -4.08 12.47
C SER A 26 -8.81 -4.22 13.98
N ALA A 27 -9.18 -5.42 14.46
CA ALA A 27 -9.24 -5.70 15.89
C ALA A 27 -7.86 -5.59 16.57
N ILE A 28 -6.79 -6.04 15.89
CA ILE A 28 -5.42 -5.97 16.40
C ILE A 28 -4.97 -4.51 16.55
N VAL A 29 -5.22 -3.68 15.54
CA VAL A 29 -4.75 -2.28 15.56
C VAL A 29 -5.61 -1.36 16.41
N ALA A 30 -6.86 -1.75 16.74
CA ALA A 30 -7.80 -0.92 17.49
C ALA A 30 -7.28 -0.50 18.88
N GLY A 31 -6.45 -1.33 19.50
CA GLY A 31 -5.87 -1.06 20.83
C GLY A 31 -4.53 -0.32 20.81
N LEU A 32 -3.95 -0.06 19.62
CA LEU A 32 -2.61 0.49 19.50
C LEU A 32 -2.63 2.02 19.44
N THR A 33 -1.67 2.64 20.11
CA THR A 33 -1.38 4.07 19.96
C THR A 33 -0.77 4.37 18.58
N VAL A 34 -0.78 5.63 18.16
CA VAL A 34 -0.13 6.04 16.90
C VAL A 34 1.34 5.64 16.85
N PHE A 35 2.06 5.75 17.97
CA PHE A 35 3.46 5.33 18.03
C PHE A 35 3.61 3.81 17.81
N GLU A 36 2.75 3.01 18.44
CA GLU A 36 2.76 1.56 18.26
C GLU A 36 2.34 1.14 16.85
N LEU A 37 1.41 1.87 16.22
CA LEU A 37 1.04 1.67 14.82
C LEU A 37 2.22 1.94 13.89
N LEU A 38 3.00 3.00 14.14
CA LEU A 38 4.21 3.29 13.37
C LEU A 38 5.27 2.20 13.56
N ALA A 39 5.51 1.78 14.80
CA ALA A 39 6.45 0.69 15.09
C ALA A 39 6.02 -0.63 14.43
N LEU A 40 4.71 -0.94 14.46
CA LEU A 40 4.15 -2.11 13.79
C LEU A 40 4.31 -2.01 12.26
N GLN A 41 4.08 -0.82 11.69
CA GLN A 41 4.29 -0.58 10.27
C GLN A 41 5.76 -0.81 9.88
N ASP A 42 6.72 -0.28 10.64
CA ASP A 42 8.16 -0.46 10.38
C ASP A 42 8.58 -1.94 10.48
N ALA A 43 8.06 -2.66 11.49
CA ALA A 43 8.31 -4.09 11.65
C ALA A 43 7.70 -4.91 10.49
N ALA A 44 6.48 -4.57 10.06
CA ALA A 44 5.82 -5.22 8.93
C ALA A 44 6.58 -4.99 7.61
N GLU A 45 7.01 -3.76 7.35
CA GLU A 45 7.82 -3.39 6.18
C GLU A 45 9.14 -4.18 6.15
N THR A 46 9.84 -4.27 7.29
CA THR A 46 11.07 -5.07 7.43
C THR A 46 10.83 -6.55 7.10
N ARG A 47 9.73 -7.11 7.60
CA ARG A 47 9.38 -8.53 7.36
C ARG A 47 9.02 -8.79 5.90
N LEU A 48 8.32 -7.86 5.25
CA LEU A 48 7.97 -7.94 3.82
C LEU A 48 9.20 -7.84 2.94
N GLN A 49 10.14 -6.94 3.27
CA GLN A 49 11.40 -6.82 2.54
C GLN A 49 12.20 -8.14 2.59
N ALA A 50 12.33 -8.76 3.76
CA ALA A 50 13.02 -10.04 3.90
C ALA A 50 12.36 -11.17 3.06
N SER A 51 11.03 -11.18 2.96
CA SER A 51 10.33 -12.12 2.06
C SER A 51 10.65 -11.86 0.59
N ALA A 52 10.71 -10.60 0.17
CA ALA A 52 11.07 -10.22 -1.20
C ALA A 52 12.51 -10.64 -1.54
N GLU A 53 13.46 -10.41 -0.63
CA GLU A 53 14.85 -10.84 -0.78
C GLU A 53 14.97 -12.36 -0.90
N THR A 54 14.15 -13.10 -0.14
CA THR A 54 14.07 -14.57 -0.25
C THR A 54 13.55 -15.01 -1.61
N ALA A 55 12.47 -14.41 -2.12
CA ALA A 55 11.92 -14.71 -3.44
C ALA A 55 12.94 -14.44 -4.56
N LEU A 56 13.65 -13.30 -4.48
CA LEU A 56 14.72 -12.95 -5.42
C LEU A 56 15.87 -13.97 -5.39
N ALA A 57 16.27 -14.43 -4.21
CA ALA A 57 17.35 -15.41 -4.07
C ALA A 57 16.98 -16.79 -4.63
N LEU A 58 15.70 -17.17 -4.57
CA LEU A 58 15.18 -18.44 -5.08
C LEU A 58 14.84 -18.41 -6.58
N SER A 59 14.90 -17.23 -7.23
CA SER A 59 14.46 -17.02 -8.62
C SER A 59 13.03 -17.55 -8.87
N ASP A 60 12.14 -17.35 -7.88
CA ASP A 60 10.74 -17.71 -7.96
C ASP A 60 9.93 -16.51 -8.49
N ASP A 61 9.63 -16.55 -9.80
CA ASP A 61 8.93 -15.47 -10.49
C ASP A 61 7.49 -15.25 -9.96
N ASN A 62 6.81 -16.32 -9.50
CA ASN A 62 5.46 -16.19 -8.96
C ASN A 62 5.49 -15.51 -7.59
N ALA A 63 6.41 -15.91 -6.71
CA ALA A 63 6.60 -15.25 -5.42
C ALA A 63 7.00 -13.77 -5.60
N LEU A 64 7.77 -13.45 -6.64
CA LEU A 64 8.13 -12.07 -6.96
C LEU A 64 6.93 -11.24 -7.42
N LEU A 65 6.05 -11.80 -8.27
CA LEU A 65 4.83 -11.13 -8.72
C LEU A 65 3.87 -10.87 -7.55
N ASP A 66 3.67 -11.83 -6.66
CA ASP A 66 2.81 -11.69 -5.48
C ASP A 66 3.29 -10.56 -4.55
N VAL A 67 4.61 -10.49 -4.34
CA VAL A 67 5.23 -9.40 -3.56
C VAL A 67 5.02 -8.06 -4.27
N LEU A 68 5.25 -7.98 -5.59
CA LEU A 68 5.07 -6.75 -6.37
C LEU A 68 3.63 -6.25 -6.29
N GLU A 69 2.64 -7.10 -6.59
CA GLU A 69 1.22 -6.73 -6.60
C GLU A 69 0.76 -6.22 -5.22
N THR A 70 1.15 -6.94 -4.16
CA THR A 70 0.83 -6.57 -2.78
C THR A 70 1.42 -5.22 -2.41
N ARG A 71 2.67 -4.96 -2.83
CA ARG A 71 3.38 -3.70 -2.55
C ARG A 71 2.81 -2.54 -3.35
N GLU A 72 2.53 -2.72 -4.63
CA GLU A 72 1.94 -1.67 -5.47
C GLU A 72 0.54 -1.28 -5.00
N THR A 73 -0.27 -2.27 -4.59
CA THR A 73 -1.61 -2.01 -4.03
C THR A 73 -1.52 -1.17 -2.75
N THR A 74 -0.58 -1.49 -1.85
CA THR A 74 -0.39 -0.76 -0.59
C THR A 74 0.19 0.63 -0.84
N SER A 75 1.18 0.75 -1.73
CA SER A 75 1.79 2.02 -2.12
C SER A 75 0.76 2.97 -2.74
N ARG A 76 -0.12 2.49 -3.64
CA ARG A 76 -1.17 3.30 -4.25
C ARG A 76 -2.12 3.90 -3.20
N ARG A 77 -2.53 3.14 -2.19
CA ARG A 77 -3.39 3.68 -1.11
C ARG A 77 -2.69 4.79 -0.33
N ARG A 78 -1.42 4.61 -0.02
CA ARG A 78 -0.59 5.61 0.67
C ARG A 78 -0.37 6.84 -0.21
N GLU A 79 -0.14 6.67 -1.50
CA GLU A 79 0.02 7.76 -2.46
C GLU A 79 -1.24 8.59 -2.60
N ILE A 80 -2.42 7.96 -2.67
CA ILE A 80 -3.71 8.68 -2.67
C ILE A 80 -3.87 9.51 -1.40
N PHE A 81 -3.62 8.94 -0.22
CA PHE A 81 -3.71 9.72 1.02
C PHE A 81 -2.70 10.88 1.05
N ASN A 82 -1.45 10.62 0.63
CA ASN A 82 -0.41 11.64 0.56
C ASN A 82 -0.75 12.76 -0.44
N SER A 83 -1.45 12.43 -1.53
CA SER A 83 -1.84 13.38 -2.56
C SER A 83 -2.92 14.34 -2.03
N VAL A 84 -3.92 13.81 -1.31
CA VAL A 84 -4.91 14.60 -0.57
C VAL A 84 -4.23 15.49 0.48
N LEU A 85 -3.31 14.93 1.27
CA LEU A 85 -2.58 15.69 2.29
C LEU A 85 -1.72 16.81 1.67
N TYR A 86 -1.07 16.54 0.54
CA TYR A 86 -0.29 17.55 -0.19
C TYR A 86 -1.19 18.73 -0.61
N THR A 87 -2.37 18.44 -1.20
CA THR A 87 -3.35 19.45 -1.60
C THR A 87 -3.80 20.30 -0.42
N GLU A 88 -4.18 19.66 0.69
CA GLU A 88 -4.62 20.38 1.91
C GLU A 88 -3.51 21.27 2.50
N VAL A 89 -2.26 20.78 2.54
CA VAL A 89 -1.11 21.57 2.98
C VAL A 89 -0.88 22.77 2.07
N SER A 90 -1.11 22.60 0.77
CA SER A 90 -0.96 23.64 -0.25
C SER A 90 -2.05 24.71 -0.14
N ASP A 91 -3.32 24.29 -0.13
CA ASP A 91 -4.48 25.18 -0.15
C ASP A 91 -4.54 26.03 1.12
N ARG A 92 -4.27 25.41 2.27
CA ARG A 92 -4.23 26.10 3.57
C ARG A 92 -2.90 26.83 3.82
N ARG A 93 -1.93 26.70 2.91
CA ARG A 93 -0.59 27.27 3.02
C ARG A 93 0.12 26.90 4.33
N VAL A 94 -0.06 25.67 4.80
CA VAL A 94 0.53 25.15 6.06
C VAL A 94 2.06 25.22 6.02
N TYR A 95 2.66 25.17 4.82
CA TYR A 95 4.09 25.34 4.60
C TYR A 95 4.66 26.65 5.20
N ASN A 96 3.85 27.70 5.38
CA ASN A 96 4.28 28.94 6.03
C ASN A 96 4.64 28.73 7.51
N LEU A 97 3.97 27.81 8.20
CA LEU A 97 4.25 27.50 9.61
C LEU A 97 5.65 26.88 9.79
N ALA A 98 6.15 26.23 8.75
CA ALA A 98 7.50 25.66 8.70
C ALA A 98 8.53 26.62 8.08
N GLY A 99 8.16 27.88 7.80
CA GLY A 99 9.08 28.89 7.24
C GLY A 99 9.39 28.71 5.76
N HIS A 100 8.58 27.94 5.02
CA HIS A 100 8.73 27.76 3.58
C HIS A 100 7.74 28.65 2.81
N HIS A 101 8.03 28.94 1.54
CA HIS A 101 7.17 29.78 0.71
C HIS A 101 6.22 28.98 -0.20
N THR A 102 6.49 27.70 -0.40
CA THR A 102 5.65 26.81 -1.20
C THR A 102 5.63 25.40 -0.61
N THR A 103 4.59 24.63 -0.91
CA THR A 103 4.48 23.20 -0.57
C THR A 103 5.67 22.41 -1.14
N HIS A 104 6.10 22.75 -2.36
CA HIS A 104 7.27 22.13 -2.97
C HIS A 104 8.54 22.37 -2.15
N GLN A 105 8.78 23.59 -1.65
CA GLN A 105 9.93 23.88 -0.80
C GLN A 105 9.86 23.15 0.54
N LEU A 106 8.67 23.04 1.14
CA LEU A 106 8.47 22.24 2.34
C LEU A 106 8.88 20.79 2.10
N TYR A 107 8.40 20.16 1.02
CA TYR A 107 8.72 18.76 0.72
C TYR A 107 10.19 18.56 0.32
N ALA A 108 10.72 19.41 -0.55
CA ALA A 108 12.09 19.27 -1.07
C ALA A 108 13.15 19.55 0.01
N CYS A 109 12.97 20.63 0.78
CA CYS A 109 13.97 21.13 1.72
C CYS A 109 13.62 20.80 3.17
N GLY A 110 12.40 21.11 3.62
CA GLY A 110 11.96 20.91 5.01
C GLY A 110 11.92 19.43 5.39
N LEU A 111 11.26 18.62 4.56
CA LEU A 111 11.18 17.15 4.72
C LEU A 111 12.36 16.42 4.06
N ARG A 112 13.26 17.15 3.41
CA ARG A 112 14.50 16.64 2.79
C ARG A 112 14.29 15.53 1.75
N LEU A 113 13.15 15.53 1.06
CA LEU A 113 12.88 14.56 -0.01
C LEU A 113 13.65 14.87 -1.30
N GLY A 114 14.17 16.10 -1.43
CA GLY A 114 14.79 16.58 -2.66
C GLY A 114 13.76 17.01 -3.70
N SER A 115 14.24 17.73 -4.71
CA SER A 115 13.39 18.39 -5.72
C SER A 115 12.59 17.41 -6.58
N GLY A 116 13.22 16.30 -7.00
CA GLY A 116 12.57 15.30 -7.86
C GLY A 116 11.38 14.62 -7.19
N GLU A 117 11.53 14.21 -5.93
CA GLU A 117 10.45 13.59 -5.18
C GLU A 117 9.35 14.59 -4.82
N ALA A 118 9.72 15.83 -4.44
CA ALA A 118 8.74 16.89 -4.21
C ALA A 118 7.89 17.18 -5.47
N GLN A 119 8.52 17.17 -6.65
CA GLN A 119 7.83 17.31 -7.92
C GLN A 119 6.92 16.10 -8.22
N ARG A 120 7.34 14.87 -7.91
CA ARG A 120 6.47 13.69 -8.03
C ARG A 120 5.24 13.79 -7.12
N ARG A 121 5.38 14.24 -5.87
CA ARG A 121 4.25 14.46 -4.96
C ARG A 121 3.24 15.47 -5.52
N ARG A 122 3.74 16.55 -6.12
CA ARG A 122 2.89 17.54 -6.79
C ARG A 122 2.13 16.93 -7.96
N ILE A 123 2.82 16.22 -8.86
CA ILE A 123 2.20 15.58 -10.03
C ILE A 123 1.11 14.61 -9.60
N VAL A 124 1.38 13.78 -8.58
CA VAL A 124 0.40 12.82 -8.06
C VAL A 124 -0.80 13.55 -7.45
N ALA A 125 -0.58 14.62 -6.67
CA ALA A 125 -1.68 15.45 -6.15
C ALA A 125 -2.55 16.03 -7.28
N GLU A 126 -1.93 16.58 -8.32
CA GLU A 126 -2.61 17.12 -9.50
C GLU A 126 -3.37 16.03 -10.29
N SER A 127 -2.90 14.79 -10.31
CA SER A 127 -3.57 13.68 -11.00
C SER A 127 -4.65 12.96 -10.21
N THR A 128 -4.68 13.13 -8.87
CA THR A 128 -5.64 12.42 -8.00
C THR A 128 -6.74 13.32 -7.44
N ALA A 129 -6.57 14.65 -7.49
CA ALA A 129 -7.61 15.58 -7.05
C ALA A 129 -8.87 15.45 -7.94
N PRO A 130 -10.09 15.40 -7.37
CA PRO A 130 -11.30 15.51 -8.18
C PRO A 130 -11.33 16.88 -8.88
N LEU A 131 -11.61 16.88 -10.19
CA LEU A 131 -11.85 18.09 -10.99
C LEU A 131 -13.07 18.87 -10.46
#